data_AF-A0A7Y0R1H7-F1
#
_entry.id   AF-A0A7Y0R1H7-F1
#
_cell.length_a   1.000
_cell.length_b   1.000
_cell.length_c   1.000
_cell.angle_alpha   90.00
_cell.angle_beta   90.00
_cell.angle_gamma   90.00
#
_symmetry.space_group_name_H-M   'P 1'
#
loop_
_entity.id
_entity.type
_entity.pdbx_description
1 polymer ?
#
loop_
_entity_poly.entity_id
_entity_poly.type
_entity_poly.pdbx_seq_one_letter_code
_entity_poly.pdbx_strand_id
1 'polypeptide(L)' 'DDNSGGAESFLTNNNMPWAINIRDEWDHPIENVDISKAYPDFPTWVTSSGESETTWYQASTANKVIPATQQ' A
#
# COMPACT_ATOMS: atom_id res chain seq x y z
N ASP A 1 29.22 20.35 3.16
CA ASP A 1 28.91 19.01 3.67
C ASP A 1 27.42 18.97 3.93
N ASP A 2 26.65 18.83 2.84
CA ASP A 2 25.21 18.67 2.90
C ASP A 2 24.95 17.17 3.08
N ASN A 3 25.06 16.70 4.32
CA ASN A 3 24.68 15.36 4.74
C ASN A 3 23.16 15.16 4.68
N SER A 4 22.56 15.40 3.52
CA SER A 4 21.20 15.01 3.19
C SER A 4 21.20 13.49 3.01
N GLY A 5 21.36 12.76 4.11
CA GLY A 5 21.02 11.35 4.16
C GLY A 5 19.57 11.26 3.71
N GLY A 6 19.37 10.74 2.49
CA GLY A 6 18.13 10.86 1.73
C GLY A 6 16.91 10.49 2.56
N ALA A 7 16.25 11.49 3.12
CA ALA A 7 15.04 11.30 3.88
C ALA A 7 13.99 10.80 2.89
N GLU A 8 13.55 9.56 3.08
CA GLU A 8 12.50 8.90 2.31
C GLU A 8 11.22 9.74 2.41
N SER A 9 11.05 10.70 1.49
CA SER A 9 10.25 11.92 1.67
C SER A 9 8.72 11.73 1.55
N PHE A 10 8.21 10.51 1.69
CA PHE A 10 6.79 10.20 1.52
C PHE A 10 6.24 9.22 2.57
N LEU A 11 7.04 8.89 3.58
CA LEU A 11 6.66 8.00 4.67
C LEU A 11 6.31 8.82 5.91
N THR A 12 5.22 8.48 6.58
CA THR A 12 4.94 9.00 7.92
C THR A 12 5.93 8.43 8.94
N ASN A 13 5.91 8.94 10.18
CA ASN A 13 6.72 8.44 11.29
C ASN A 13 6.48 6.94 11.63
N ASN A 14 5.46 6.34 11.01
CA ASN A 14 5.09 4.93 11.09
C ASN A 14 5.36 4.16 9.78
N ASN A 15 6.26 4.66 8.93
CA ASN A 15 6.60 4.11 7.61
C ASN A 15 5.42 4.03 6.62
N MET A 16 4.29 4.70 6.88
CA MET A 16 3.12 4.62 6.00
C MET A 16 3.26 5.57 4.79
N PRO A 17 3.18 5.07 3.54
CA PRO A 17 3.26 5.90 2.35
C PRO A 17 1.96 6.68 2.09
N TRP A 18 2.08 7.92 1.57
CA TRP A 18 0.93 8.75 1.16
C TRP A 18 0.36 8.40 -0.22
N ALA A 19 1.19 7.81 -1.08
CA ALA A 19 0.81 7.40 -2.42
C ALA A 19 1.46 6.05 -2.74
N ILE A 20 0.72 5.21 -3.43
CA ILE A 20 1.18 3.90 -3.90
C ILE A 20 1.00 3.87 -5.41
N ASN A 21 2.06 3.51 -6.13
CA ASN A 21 2.00 3.31 -7.58
C ASN A 21 2.09 1.82 -7.87
N ILE A 22 0.98 1.25 -8.33
CA ILE A 22 0.88 -0.15 -8.75
C ILE A 22 0.75 -0.16 -10.27
N ARG A 23 1.65 -0.89 -10.94
CA ARG A 23 1.66 -0.99 -12.42
C ARG A 23 0.61 -1.95 -12.97
N ASP A 24 0.10 -2.85 -12.13
CA ASP A 24 -0.92 -3.83 -12.44
C ASP A 24 -2.33 -3.29 -12.15
N GLU A 25 -3.34 -4.02 -12.65
CA GLU A 25 -4.72 -3.84 -12.21
C GLU A 25 -4.81 -4.04 -10.69
N TRP A 26 -5.32 -3.03 -10.00
CA TRP A 26 -5.44 -3.03 -8.55
C TRP A 26 -6.85 -2.71 -8.11
N ASP A 27 -7.45 -3.62 -7.34
CA ASP A 27 -8.77 -3.42 -6.76
C ASP A 27 -8.68 -2.46 -5.57
N HIS A 28 -9.16 -1.23 -5.73
CA HIS A 28 -9.05 -0.26 -4.64
C HIS A 28 -10.01 -0.61 -3.50
N PRO A 29 -9.62 -0.40 -2.23
CA PRO A 29 -10.51 -0.62 -1.10
C PRO A 29 -11.76 0.26 -1.21
N ILE A 30 -12.90 -0.27 -0.75
CA ILE A 30 -14.15 0.50 -0.68
C ILE A 30 -13.93 1.75 0.18
N GLU A 31 -14.52 2.88 -0.21
CA GLU A 31 -14.44 4.12 0.56
C GLU A 31 -14.89 3.90 2.03
N ASN A 32 -14.14 4.47 2.98
CA ASN A 32 -14.28 4.26 4.43
C ASN A 32 -13.84 2.88 4.97
N VAL A 33 -13.26 2.01 4.13
CA VAL A 33 -12.60 0.77 4.58
C VAL A 33 -11.10 0.99 4.66
N ASP A 34 -10.52 0.67 5.81
CA ASP A 34 -9.07 0.72 6.01
C ASP A 34 -8.36 -0.29 5.08
N ILE A 35 -7.27 0.14 4.45
CA ILE A 35 -6.51 -0.71 3.52
C ILE A 35 -5.99 -1.98 4.20
N SER A 36 -5.65 -1.93 5.50
CA SER A 36 -5.22 -3.11 6.27
C SER A 36 -6.34 -4.13 6.47
N LYS A 37 -7.61 -3.68 6.39
CA LYS A 37 -8.79 -4.56 6.46
C LYS A 37 -9.15 -5.16 5.10
N ALA A 38 -8.84 -4.45 4.00
CA ALA A 38 -9.01 -4.95 2.65
C ALA A 38 -7.85 -5.86 2.24
N TYR A 39 -6.64 -5.51 2.68
CA TYR A 39 -5.35 -6.15 2.40
C TYR A 39 -4.61 -6.43 3.71
N PRO A 40 -4.78 -7.63 4.30
CA PRO A 40 -4.15 -7.97 5.58
C PRO A 40 -2.61 -8.02 5.52
N ASP A 41 -2.04 -8.21 4.32
CA ASP A 41 -0.60 -8.27 4.09
C ASP A 41 0.03 -6.89 3.83
N PHE A 42 -0.79 -5.86 3.60
CA PHE A 42 -0.34 -4.48 3.40
C PHE A 42 0.50 -3.94 4.57
N PRO A 43 0.11 -4.10 5.85
CA PRO A 43 0.93 -3.68 6.99
C PRO A 43 2.29 -4.35 7.01
N THR A 44 2.37 -5.65 6.67
CA THR A 44 3.62 -6.39 6.59
C THR A 44 4.52 -5.81 5.50
N TRP A 45 3.96 -5.55 4.31
CA TRP A 45 4.66 -4.87 3.22
C TRP A 45 5.22 -3.50 3.64
N VAL A 46 4.39 -2.66 4.27
CA VAL A 46 4.79 -1.34 4.78
C VAL A 46 5.91 -1.43 5.81
N THR A 47 5.79 -2.35 6.79
CA THR A 47 6.82 -2.52 7.84
C THR A 47 8.14 -3.08 7.29
N SER A 48 8.10 -3.78 6.16
CA SER A 48 9.28 -4.28 5.46
C SER A 48 9.93 -3.25 4.53
N SER A 49 9.44 -2.01 4.51
CA SER A 49 9.83 -0.98 3.53
C SER A 49 9.66 -1.44 2.07
N GLY A 50 8.70 -2.34 1.82
CA GLY A 50 8.42 -2.89 0.50
C GLY A 50 9.29 -4.06 0.05
N GLU A 51 10.12 -4.62 0.95
CA GLU A 51 10.97 -5.79 0.65
C GLU A 51 10.21 -7.13 0.70
N SER A 52 9.13 -7.22 1.49
CA SER A 52 8.31 -8.42 1.66
C SER A 52 6.85 -8.15 1.29
N GLU A 53 6.09 -9.19 0.94
CA GLU A 53 4.69 -9.07 0.52
C GLU A 53 4.51 -8.14 -0.69
N THR A 54 5.43 -8.14 -1.66
CA THR A 54 5.38 -7.24 -2.85
C THR A 54 4.12 -7.43 -3.71
N THR A 55 3.44 -8.57 -3.59
CA THR A 55 2.17 -8.89 -4.25
C THR A 55 0.95 -8.73 -3.33
N TRP A 56 1.07 -7.98 -2.21
CA TRP A 56 -0.04 -7.75 -1.27
C TRP A 56 -1.32 -7.28 -1.96
N TYR A 57 -1.19 -6.47 -3.02
CA TYR A 57 -2.31 -5.92 -3.78
C TYR A 57 -3.14 -6.96 -4.56
N GLN A 58 -2.61 -8.19 -4.70
CA GLN A 58 -3.31 -9.34 -5.28
C GLN A 58 -4.11 -10.13 -4.23
N ALA A 59 -3.77 -9.99 -2.94
CA ALA A 59 -4.40 -10.69 -1.82
C ALA A 59 -5.52 -9.86 -1.20
N SER A 60 -6.52 -9.50 -2.00
CA SER A 60 -7.66 -8.70 -1.54
C SER A 60 -8.71 -9.53 -0.82
N THR A 61 -9.35 -8.93 0.19
CA THR A 61 -10.53 -9.51 0.83
C THR A 61 -11.76 -9.22 -0.02
N ALA A 62 -12.41 -10.27 -0.52
CA ALA A 62 -13.67 -10.16 -1.25
C ALA A 62 -14.71 -9.35 -0.44
N ASN A 63 -15.48 -8.49 -1.13
CA ASN A 63 -16.45 -7.52 -0.56
C ASN A 63 -15.84 -6.34 0.20
N LYS A 64 -14.52 -6.11 0.13
CA LYS A 64 -13.85 -4.92 0.68
C LYS A 64 -13.07 -4.12 -0.34
N VAL A 65 -13.08 -4.57 -1.59
CA VAL A 65 -12.41 -3.94 -2.71
C VAL A 65 -13.38 -3.77 -3.89
N ILE A 66 -13.12 -2.75 -4.71
CA ILE A 66 -13.83 -2.45 -5.94
C ILE A 66 -12.86 -2.70 -7.09
N PRO A 67 -13.20 -3.57 -8.05
CA PRO A 67 -12.28 -3.93 -9.11
C PRO A 67 -12.02 -2.77 -10.07
N ALA A 68 -10.77 -2.60 -10.48
CA ALA A 68 -10.36 -1.53 -11.40
C ALA A 68 -11.08 -1.60 -12.76
N THR A 69 -11.50 -2.80 -13.17
CA THR A 69 -12.21 -3.05 -14.44
C THR A 69 -13.68 -2.56 -14.43
N GLN A 70 -14.18 -1.96 -13.35
CA GLN A 70 -15.55 -1.42 -13.24
C GLN A 70 -15.65 0.12 -13.38
N GLN A 71 -14.60 0.80 -13.86
CA GLN A 71 -14.65 2.25 -14.15
C GLN A 71 -14.86 2.58 -15.63
#